data_AF-A0A9D7WIC1-F1
#
_entry.id   AF-A0A9D7WIC1-F1
#
_cell.length_a   1.000
_cell.length_b   1.000
_cell.length_c   1.000
_cell.angle_alpha   90.00
_cell.angle_beta   90.00
_cell.angle_gamma   90.00
#
_symmetry.space_group_name_H-M   'P 1'
#
loop_
_entity.id
_entity.type
_entity.pdbx_description
1 polymer ?
#
loop_
_entity_poly.entity_id
_entity_poly.type
_entity_poly.pdbx_seq_one_letter_code
_entity_poly.pdbx_strand_id
1 'polypeptide(L)' 'MKPRVFRLNDGITKVAPDDIFVGQAFQDQIFVPENPSRLRMTHITFLPNGRTNWYTHAVRQVL' A
#
# COMPACT_ATOMS: atom_id res chain seq x y z
N MET A 1 12.98 3.42 22.29
CA MET A 1 12.55 3.59 20.89
C MET A 1 11.76 4.89 20.81
N LYS A 2 12.10 5.83 19.92
CA LYS A 2 11.30 7.06 19.76
C LYS A 2 10.07 6.74 18.90
N PRO A 3 8.86 7.22 19.26
CA PRO A 3 7.69 7.02 18.43
C PRO A 3 7.87 7.70 17.07
N ARG A 4 7.46 7.01 16.01
CA ARG A 4 7.36 7.59 14.66
C ARG A 4 5.91 7.92 14.40
N VAL A 5 5.64 9.16 14.03
CA VAL A 5 4.30 9.64 13.70
C VAL A 5 4.30 9.99 12.22
N PHE A 6 3.46 9.31 11.45
CA PHE A 6 3.21 9.63 10.06
C PHE A 6 1.95 10.49 10.00
N ARG A 7 2.04 11.69 9.40
CA ARG A 7 0.87 12.54 9.18
C ARG A 7 0.30 12.25 7.80
N LEU A 8 -1.02 12.36 7.68
CA LEU A 8 -1.75 12.06 6.44
C LEU A 8 -1.20 12.85 5.23
N ASN A 9 -0.84 14.12 5.43
CA ASN A 9 -0.42 15.03 4.35
C ASN A 9 1.09 14.98 4.05
N ASP A 10 1.87 14.18 4.77
CA ASP A 10 3.32 14.05 4.52
C ASP A 10 3.61 13.02 3.40
N GLY A 11 2.63 12.18 3.08
CA GLY A 11 2.74 11.16 2.04
C GLY A 11 2.45 11.69 0.64
N ILE A 12 2.86 10.91 -0.37
CA ILE A 12 2.50 11.15 -1.78
C ILE A 12 1.53 10.05 -2.20
N THR A 13 0.33 10.45 -2.62
CA THR A 13 -0.63 9.57 -3.28
C THR A 13 -0.11 9.23 -4.67
N LYS A 14 0.03 7.93 -4.96
CA LYS A 14 0.51 7.44 -6.25
C LYS A 14 -0.63 6.76 -7.01
N VAL A 15 -0.63 6.92 -8.34
CA VAL A 15 -1.44 6.06 -9.21
C VAL A 15 -0.84 4.65 -9.16
N ALA A 16 -1.69 3.64 -8.96
CA ALA A 16 -1.27 2.25 -8.97
C ALA A 16 -0.83 1.84 -10.39
N PRO A 17 0.24 1.03 -10.53
CA PRO A 17 0.75 0.66 -11.83
C PRO A 17 -0.20 -0.31 -12.56
N ASP A 18 -0.28 -0.16 -13.87
CA ASP A 18 -1.25 -0.84 -14.75
C ASP A 18 -0.91 -2.31 -15.05
N ASP A 19 0.33 -2.73 -14.76
CA ASP A 19 0.79 -4.11 -14.93
C ASP A 19 0.23 -5.08 -13.86
N ILE A 20 -0.14 -4.58 -12.68
CA ILE A 20 -0.64 -5.38 -11.55
C ILE A 20 -2.03 -4.94 -11.03
N PHE A 21 -2.61 -3.89 -11.61
CA PHE A 21 -3.97 -3.41 -11.33
C PHE A 21 -4.80 -3.33 -12.61
N VAL A 22 -6.10 -3.61 -12.48
CA VAL A 22 -7.11 -3.36 -13.51
C VAL A 22 -7.96 -2.18 -13.08
N GLY A 23 -8.25 -1.26 -14.00
CA GLY A 23 -8.94 0.01 -13.69
C GLY A 23 -8.04 0.99 -12.93
N GLN A 24 -8.62 2.08 -12.43
CA GLN A 24 -7.84 3.09 -11.71
C GLN A 24 -7.85 2.80 -10.21
N ALA A 25 -6.66 2.81 -9.61
CA ALA A 25 -6.47 2.73 -8.17
C ALA A 25 -5.38 3.70 -7.71
N PHE A 26 -5.45 4.11 -6.46
CA PHE A 26 -4.47 4.97 -5.81
C PHE A 26 -3.85 4.25 -4.61
N GLN A 27 -2.57 4.52 -4.36
CA GLN A 27 -1.81 3.96 -3.26
C GLN A 27 -1.22 5.08 -2.40
N ASP A 28 -1.51 5.05 -1.11
CA ASP A 28 -0.90 5.89 -0.09
C ASP A 28 -0.02 5.04 0.83
N GLN A 29 1.28 5.31 0.84
CA GLN A 29 2.20 4.58 1.69
C GLN A 29 2.10 5.08 3.14
N ILE A 30 1.71 4.18 4.06
CA ILE A 30 1.58 4.50 5.49
C ILE A 30 2.87 4.19 6.23
N PHE A 31 3.44 3.00 6.01
CA PHE A 31 4.62 2.55 6.74
C PHE A 31 5.55 1.71 5.86
N VAL A 32 6.85 2.03 5.94
CA VAL A 32 7.94 1.24 5.37
C VAL A 32 8.73 0.62 6.52
N PRO A 33 8.95 -0.71 6.50
CA PRO A 33 9.67 -1.38 7.57
C PRO A 33 11.16 -1.01 7.58
N GLU A 34 11.73 -1.03 8.78
CA GLU A 34 13.17 -1.09 9.03
C GLU A 34 13.50 -2.43 9.70
N ASN A 35 14.72 -2.92 9.50
CA ASN A 35 15.15 -4.17 10.12
C ASN A 35 14.98 -4.11 11.65
N PRO A 36 14.46 -5.19 12.28
CA PRO A 36 14.16 -6.52 11.72
C PRO A 36 12.71 -6.69 11.21
N SER A 37 11.87 -5.66 11.26
CA SER A 37 10.48 -5.76 10.80
C SER A 37 10.41 -5.97 9.29
N ARG A 38 9.39 -6.69 8.84
CA ARG A 38 9.04 -6.86 7.42
C ARG A 38 7.63 -6.36 7.09
N LEU A 39 6.92 -5.82 8.07
CA LEU A 39 5.55 -5.35 7.91
C LEU A 39 5.53 -4.07 7.08
N ARG A 40 4.76 -4.07 6.00
CA ARG A 40 4.46 -2.89 5.19
C ARG A 40 2.97 -2.59 5.27
N MET A 41 2.62 -1.31 5.35
CA MET A 41 1.23 -0.85 5.36
C MET A 41 1.01 0.17 4.25
N THR A 42 -0.01 -0.06 3.43
CA THR A 42 -0.39 0.80 2.31
C THR A 42 -1.91 0.89 2.31
N HIS A 43 -2.46 2.10 2.19
CA HIS A 43 -3.87 2.32 1.93
C HIS A 43 -4.11 2.32 0.42
N ILE A 44 -5.09 1.55 -0.04
CA ILE A 44 -5.40 1.43 -1.45
C ILE A 44 -6.85 1.87 -1.66
N THR A 45 -7.04 2.87 -2.52
CA THR A 45 -8.36 3.30 -2.97
C THR A 45 -8.61 2.78 -4.37
N PHE A 46 -9.62 1.92 -4.53
CA PHE A 46 -10.08 1.48 -5.85
C PHE A 46 -11.20 2.41 -6.34
N LEU A 47 -11.05 2.99 -7.52
CA LEU A 47 -12.17 3.62 -8.21
C LEU A 47 -13.12 2.53 -8.75
N PRO A 48 -14.33 2.88 -9.23
CA PRO A 48 -15.27 1.89 -9.75
C PRO A 48 -14.61 0.95 -10.79
N ASN A 49 -14.84 -0.36 -10.62
CA ASN A 49 -14.23 -1.46 -11.37
C ASN A 49 -12.71 -1.67 -11.16
N GLY A 50 -12.08 -0.90 -10.27
CA GLY A 50 -10.69 -1.07 -9.86
C GLY A 50 -10.49 -2.36 -9.07
N ARG A 51 -9.44 -3.13 -9.38
CA ARG A 51 -9.04 -4.32 -8.64
C ARG A 51 -7.56 -4.66 -8.86
N THR A 52 -7.01 -5.51 -8.02
CA THR A 52 -5.70 -6.13 -8.26
C THR A 52 -5.82 -7.30 -9.25
N ASN A 53 -4.72 -7.60 -9.94
CA ASN A 53 -4.54 -8.90 -10.59
C ASN A 53 -4.47 -10.02 -9.55
N TRP A 54 -4.63 -11.28 -9.97
CA TRP A 54 -4.46 -12.42 -9.05
C TRP A 54 -3.01 -12.55 -8.62
N TYR A 55 -2.77 -12.72 -7.31
CA TYR A 55 -1.44 -12.84 -6.73
C TYR A 55 -1.49 -13.52 -5.35
N THR A 56 -0.32 -13.86 -4.81
CA THR A 56 -0.17 -14.45 -3.48
C THR A 56 0.90 -13.71 -2.69
N HIS A 57 0.80 -13.78 -1.35
CA HIS A 57 1.82 -13.26 -0.45
C HIS A 57 2.59 -14.40 0.20
N ALA A 58 3.92 -14.28 0.25
CA ALA A 58 4.77 -15.31 0.85
C ALA A 58 4.52 -15.53 2.34
N VAL A 59 4.15 -14.48 3.09
CA VAL A 59 4.03 -14.55 4.56
C VAL A 59 2.60 -14.37 5.06
N ARG A 60 1.77 -13.56 4.36
CA ARG A 60 0.31 -13.33 4.50
C ARG A 60 -0.02 -11.88 4.13
N GLN A 61 -1.30 -11.59 3.96
CA GLN A 61 -1.86 -10.24 3.86
C GLN A 61 -3.07 -10.13 4.79
N VAL A 62 -3.26 -8.93 5.34
CA VAL A 62 -4.51 -8.51 6.01
C VAL A 62 -4.98 -7.25 5.30
N LEU A 63 -6.29 -7.17 5.03
CA LEU A 63 -6.96 -6.09 4.30
C LEU A 63 -7.79 -5.24 5.26
#